data_AF-A0A1T5GI42-F1
#
_entry.id   AF-A0A1T5GI42-F1
#
_cell.length_a   1.000
_cell.length_b   1.000
_cell.length_c   1.000
_cell.angle_alpha   90.00
_cell.angle_beta   90.00
_cell.angle_gamma   90.00
#
_symmetry.space_group_name_H-M   'P 1'
#
loop_
_entity.id
_entity.type
_entity.pdbx_description
1 polymer ?
#
loop_
_entity_poly.entity_id
_entity_poly.type
_entity_poly.pdbx_seq_one_letter_code
_entity_poly.pdbx_strand_id
1 'polypeptide(L)'
;MKQKNFLFVDIVSSIFLLVLFMGNFLGLLYITDSNFMVSIIASLLVVVCYYFILQMLKRNKERMANKGYKDAGMLFFFFFFAFGIGSFFIITHLINIEKNVKVQLQTEAEQVIEKAKSASEIYHSSAMDAMQTFEANFKTKLQAYKETRSNALWNELSNEPYKLPESILKSPSSTIDVSASSNAILQSYRVKIEANKKNIDSLQIQNIESITGTILRWDRFNVMKSYLKLNAGIAATETYINARIKELPVQKESIKIAYSGTHIPLDNPFQLAKQYKPNYLIPAIVVLIMHLFILIPFFTHKIRIYPKSSNQRDENSRSGAIEL
;
A
#
# COMPACT_ATOMS: atom_id res chain seq x y z
N MET A 1 -40.18 -38.49 10.77
CA MET A 1 -38.81 -38.22 10.27
C MET A 1 -38.65 -36.74 9.98
N LYS A 2 -37.95 -35.98 10.85
CA LYS A 2 -37.74 -34.54 10.69
C LYS A 2 -36.24 -34.26 10.54
N GLN A 3 -35.89 -33.30 9.67
CA GLN A 3 -34.71 -32.44 9.80
C GLN A 3 -33.35 -33.00 9.30
N LYS A 4 -33.18 -33.17 7.98
CA LYS A 4 -31.83 -33.24 7.35
C LYS A 4 -31.54 -32.11 6.36
N ASN A 5 -32.54 -31.58 5.65
CA ASN A 5 -32.33 -30.53 4.64
C ASN A 5 -32.05 -29.13 5.20
N PHE A 6 -32.31 -28.88 6.50
CA PHE A 6 -32.15 -27.55 7.11
C PHE A 6 -30.66 -27.18 7.29
N LEU A 7 -29.81 -28.17 7.59
CA LEU A 7 -28.38 -27.94 7.84
C LEU A 7 -27.64 -27.52 6.56
N PHE A 8 -27.99 -28.11 5.41
CA PHE A 8 -27.31 -27.84 4.14
C PHE A 8 -27.52 -26.39 3.67
N VAL A 9 -28.76 -25.92 3.69
CA VAL A 9 -29.10 -24.56 3.23
C VAL A 9 -28.48 -23.49 4.13
N ASP A 10 -28.46 -23.72 5.45
CA ASP A 10 -27.79 -22.82 6.38
C ASP A 10 -26.27 -22.79 6.16
N ILE A 11 -25.63 -23.95 5.89
CA ILE A 11 -24.20 -24.01 5.53
C ILE A 11 -23.91 -23.22 4.26
N VAL A 12 -24.70 -23.39 3.20
CA VAL A 12 -24.53 -22.64 1.95
C VAL A 12 -24.60 -21.15 2.22
N SER A 13 -25.62 -20.68 2.94
CA SER A 13 -25.72 -19.27 3.33
C SER A 13 -24.51 -18.78 4.12
N SER A 14 -23.98 -19.58 5.06
CA SER A 14 -22.78 -19.24 5.83
C SER A 14 -21.53 -19.09 4.95
N ILE A 15 -21.37 -19.93 3.92
CA ILE A 15 -20.28 -19.80 2.96
C ILE A 15 -20.38 -18.46 2.22
N PHE A 16 -21.56 -18.09 1.74
CA PHE A 16 -21.73 -16.81 1.04
C PHE A 16 -21.59 -15.59 1.96
N LEU A 17 -21.93 -15.71 3.25
CA LEU A 17 -21.58 -14.70 4.26
C LEU A 17 -20.06 -14.58 4.45
N LEU A 18 -19.32 -15.68 4.41
CA LEU A 18 -17.86 -15.66 4.48
C LEU A 18 -17.23 -15.02 3.23
N VAL A 19 -17.77 -15.29 2.04
CA VAL A 19 -17.32 -14.62 0.80
C VAL A 19 -17.61 -13.13 0.87
N LEU A 20 -18.80 -12.73 1.34
CA LEU A 20 -19.18 -11.34 1.55
C LEU A 20 -18.26 -10.65 2.58
N PHE A 21 -17.91 -11.34 3.68
CA PHE A 21 -16.91 -10.88 4.63
C PHE A 21 -15.58 -10.61 3.94
N MET A 22 -15.07 -11.57 3.17
CA MET A 22 -13.77 -11.45 2.52
C MET A 22 -13.75 -10.29 1.49
N GLY A 23 -14.81 -10.15 0.69
CA GLY A 23 -14.92 -9.07 -0.29
C GLY A 23 -14.97 -7.69 0.37
N ASN A 24 -15.77 -7.54 1.43
CA ASN A 24 -15.81 -6.30 2.21
C ASN A 24 -14.47 -6.01 2.89
N PHE A 25 -13.85 -7.03 3.49
CA PHE A 25 -12.59 -6.91 4.20
C PHE A 25 -11.47 -6.43 3.28
N LEU A 26 -11.31 -7.08 2.12
CA LEU A 26 -10.30 -6.70 1.14
C LEU A 26 -10.56 -5.30 0.56
N GLY A 27 -11.82 -4.93 0.27
CA GLY A 27 -12.14 -3.58 -0.20
C GLY A 27 -11.90 -2.52 0.87
N LEU A 28 -12.22 -2.81 2.13
CA LEU A 28 -12.01 -1.92 3.26
C LEU A 28 -10.52 -1.74 3.59
N LEU A 29 -9.66 -2.74 3.34
CA LEU A 29 -8.21 -2.58 3.53
C LEU A 29 -7.65 -1.42 2.69
N TYR A 30 -8.19 -1.17 1.50
CA TYR A 30 -7.79 0.00 0.71
C TYR A 30 -8.34 1.30 1.30
N ILE A 31 -9.60 1.30 1.76
CA ILE A 31 -10.28 2.48 2.31
C ILE A 31 -9.72 2.91 3.68
N THR A 32 -9.24 1.96 4.48
CA THR A 32 -8.77 2.20 5.84
C THR A 32 -7.25 2.14 5.96
N ASP A 33 -6.51 2.52 4.92
CA ASP A 33 -5.03 2.60 4.92
C ASP A 33 -4.33 1.30 5.36
N SER A 34 -4.87 0.14 4.96
CA SER A 34 -4.42 -1.20 5.40
C SER A 34 -4.53 -1.43 6.91
N ASN A 35 -5.41 -0.73 7.62
CA ASN A 35 -5.71 -1.00 9.03
C ASN A 35 -6.53 -2.30 9.16
N PHE A 36 -5.79 -3.41 9.25
CA PHE A 36 -6.33 -4.77 9.35
C PHE A 36 -7.43 -4.92 10.41
N MET A 37 -7.23 -4.34 11.60
CA MET A 37 -8.18 -4.46 12.71
C MET A 37 -9.51 -3.77 12.39
N VAL A 38 -9.44 -2.53 11.89
CA VAL A 38 -10.64 -1.78 11.52
C VAL A 38 -11.38 -2.46 10.37
N SER A 39 -10.67 -2.91 9.33
CA SER A 39 -11.28 -3.58 8.20
C SER A 39 -11.96 -4.89 8.61
N ILE A 40 -11.35 -5.70 9.49
CA ILE A 40 -11.95 -6.92 10.02
C ILE A 40 -13.19 -6.61 10.86
N ILE A 41 -13.10 -5.69 11.82
CA ILE A 41 -14.21 -5.37 12.72
C ILE A 41 -15.41 -4.86 11.92
N ALA A 42 -15.18 -3.95 10.97
CA ALA A 42 -16.24 -3.42 10.11
C ALA A 42 -16.87 -4.52 9.24
N SER A 43 -16.06 -5.41 8.66
CA SER A 43 -16.56 -6.51 7.82
C SER A 43 -17.31 -7.57 8.63
N LEU A 44 -16.84 -7.89 9.84
CA LEU A 44 -17.54 -8.78 10.78
C LEU A 44 -18.88 -8.19 11.18
N LEU A 45 -18.92 -6.88 11.49
CA LEU A 45 -20.16 -6.20 11.85
C LEU A 45 -21.21 -6.32 10.73
N VAL A 46 -20.80 -6.12 9.47
CA VAL A 46 -21.68 -6.33 8.31
C VAL A 46 -22.24 -7.75 8.31
N VAL A 47 -21.41 -8.77 8.46
CA VAL A 47 -21.87 -10.18 8.47
C VAL A 47 -22.79 -10.50 9.65
N VAL A 48 -22.49 -10.00 10.84
CA VAL A 48 -23.35 -10.16 12.02
C VAL A 48 -24.71 -9.51 11.78
N CYS A 49 -24.75 -8.31 11.19
CA CYS A 49 -25.99 -7.65 10.80
C CYS A 49 -26.77 -8.50 9.78
N TYR A 50 -26.12 -9.05 8.75
CA TYR A 50 -26.77 -9.95 7.80
C TYR A 50 -27.37 -11.19 8.46
N TYR A 51 -26.61 -11.83 9.34
CA TYR A 51 -27.09 -13.00 10.06
C TYR A 51 -28.31 -12.66 10.93
N PHE A 52 -28.26 -11.53 11.66
CA PHE A 52 -29.39 -11.05 12.45
C PHE A 52 -30.62 -10.76 11.59
N ILE A 53 -30.45 -10.04 10.48
CA ILE A 53 -31.51 -9.74 9.52
C ILE A 53 -32.14 -11.03 8.99
N LEU A 54 -31.33 -12.02 8.60
CA LEU A 54 -31.81 -13.31 8.10
C LEU A 54 -32.62 -14.06 9.16
N GLN A 55 -32.17 -14.07 10.42
CA GLN A 55 -32.91 -14.69 11.52
C GLN A 55 -34.25 -13.98 11.78
N MET A 56 -34.27 -12.64 11.71
CA MET A 56 -35.51 -11.87 11.84
C MET A 56 -36.47 -12.13 10.68
N LEU A 57 -35.96 -12.22 9.44
CA LEU A 57 -36.76 -12.58 8.27
C LEU A 57 -37.39 -13.97 8.41
N LYS A 58 -36.59 -14.98 8.80
CA LYS A 58 -37.09 -16.35 9.07
C LYS A 58 -38.18 -16.35 10.13
N ARG A 59 -37.92 -15.75 11.30
CA ARG A 59 -38.84 -15.72 12.44
C ARG A 59 -40.18 -15.06 12.11
N ASN A 60 -40.17 -14.02 11.26
CA ASN A 60 -41.38 -13.30 10.87
C ASN A 60 -42.06 -13.91 9.63
N LYS A 61 -41.46 -14.89 8.93
CA LYS A 61 -41.94 -15.39 7.62
C LYS A 61 -43.40 -15.83 7.66
N GLU A 62 -43.79 -16.62 8.66
CA GLU A 62 -45.17 -17.11 8.79
C GLU A 62 -46.16 -15.97 8.98
N ARG A 63 -45.83 -14.99 9.83
CA ARG A 63 -46.66 -13.81 10.06
C ARG A 63 -46.79 -12.95 8.81
N MET A 64 -45.70 -12.77 8.07
CA MET A 64 -45.67 -12.03 6.81
C MET A 64 -46.56 -12.71 5.76
N ALA A 65 -46.41 -14.02 5.55
CA ALA A 65 -47.20 -14.76 4.57
C ALA A 65 -48.71 -14.71 4.88
N ASN A 66 -49.09 -14.93 6.14
CA ASN A 66 -50.50 -14.89 6.57
C ASN A 66 -51.16 -13.50 6.41
N LYS A 67 -50.35 -12.43 6.40
CA LYS A 67 -50.82 -11.06 6.14
C LYS A 67 -50.66 -10.62 4.68
N GLY A 68 -50.31 -11.53 3.76
CA GLY A 68 -50.02 -11.20 2.37
C GLY A 68 -48.87 -10.21 2.23
N TYR A 69 -47.83 -10.34 3.07
CA TYR A 69 -46.63 -9.51 3.14
C TYR A 69 -46.86 -8.02 3.48
N LYS A 70 -48.05 -7.66 3.98
CA LYS A 70 -48.32 -6.34 4.57
C LYS A 70 -47.99 -6.31 6.07
N ASP A 71 -46.77 -6.72 6.43
CA ASP A 71 -46.30 -6.80 7.82
C ASP A 71 -44.98 -6.05 8.00
N ALA A 72 -44.78 -5.46 9.19
CA ALA A 72 -43.57 -4.71 9.52
C ALA A 72 -42.28 -5.54 9.37
N GLY A 73 -42.36 -6.88 9.39
CA GLY A 73 -41.23 -7.77 9.08
C GLY A 73 -40.62 -7.53 7.69
N MET A 74 -41.36 -6.96 6.74
CA MET A 74 -40.82 -6.60 5.42
C MET A 74 -39.71 -5.55 5.47
N LEU A 75 -39.65 -4.73 6.53
CA LEU A 75 -38.57 -3.76 6.71
C LEU A 75 -37.19 -4.42 6.79
N PHE A 76 -37.10 -5.69 7.22
CA PHE A 76 -35.82 -6.41 7.24
C PHE A 76 -35.28 -6.69 5.83
N PHE A 77 -36.13 -6.78 4.80
CA PHE A 77 -35.65 -6.84 3.41
C PHE A 77 -35.04 -5.51 2.97
N PHE A 78 -35.62 -4.38 3.38
CA PHE A 78 -35.04 -3.07 3.07
C PHE A 78 -33.63 -2.95 3.66
N PHE A 79 -33.45 -3.31 4.95
CA PHE A 79 -32.12 -3.31 5.56
C PHE A 79 -31.17 -4.30 4.86
N PHE A 80 -31.64 -5.50 4.51
CA PHE A 80 -30.86 -6.47 3.76
C PHE A 80 -30.30 -5.87 2.45
N PHE A 81 -31.15 -5.23 1.65
CA PHE A 81 -30.71 -4.60 0.41
C PHE A 81 -29.84 -3.35 0.63
N ALA A 82 -30.09 -2.57 1.67
CA ALA A 82 -29.26 -1.42 2.02
C ALA A 82 -27.81 -1.82 2.33
N PHE A 83 -27.62 -2.87 3.15
CA PHE A 83 -26.30 -3.45 3.38
C PHE A 83 -25.69 -4.03 2.09
N GLY A 84 -26.52 -4.50 1.16
CA GLY A 84 -26.09 -5.05 -0.12
C GLY A 84 -25.52 -3.98 -1.04
N ILE A 85 -26.17 -2.82 -1.08
CA ILE A 85 -25.68 -1.63 -1.79
C ILE A 85 -24.34 -1.18 -1.19
N GLY A 86 -24.22 -1.11 0.14
CA GLY A 86 -22.95 -0.77 0.80
C GLY A 86 -21.82 -1.73 0.41
N SER A 87 -22.09 -3.03 0.49
CA SER A 87 -21.11 -4.07 0.10
C SER A 87 -20.77 -4.00 -1.39
N PHE A 88 -21.75 -3.66 -2.24
CA PHE A 88 -21.52 -3.46 -3.68
C PHE A 88 -20.50 -2.35 -3.95
N PHE A 89 -20.58 -1.21 -3.27
CA PHE A 89 -19.60 -0.14 -3.45
C PHE A 89 -18.20 -0.58 -3.02
N ILE A 90 -18.07 -1.25 -1.87
CA ILE A 90 -16.79 -1.73 -1.35
C ILE A 90 -16.16 -2.79 -2.28
N ILE A 91 -16.96 -3.75 -2.76
CA ILE A 91 -16.49 -4.81 -3.66
C ILE A 91 -16.19 -4.24 -5.05
N THR A 92 -16.98 -3.28 -5.54
CA THR A 92 -16.68 -2.58 -6.79
C THR A 92 -15.35 -1.85 -6.70
N HIS A 93 -15.07 -1.19 -5.56
CA HIS A 93 -13.79 -0.53 -5.30
C HIS A 93 -12.62 -1.51 -5.36
N LEU A 94 -12.71 -2.63 -4.65
CA LEU A 94 -11.72 -3.71 -4.69
C LEU A 94 -11.45 -4.18 -6.12
N ILE A 95 -12.51 -4.49 -6.88
CA ILE A 95 -12.39 -4.98 -8.26
C ILE A 95 -11.76 -3.91 -9.16
N ASN A 96 -12.11 -2.63 -8.96
CA ASN A 96 -11.54 -1.52 -9.71
C ASN A 96 -10.03 -1.44 -9.51
N ILE A 97 -9.57 -1.54 -8.26
CA ILE A 97 -8.13 -1.53 -7.95
C ILE A 97 -7.44 -2.73 -8.59
N GLU A 98 -7.98 -3.94 -8.42
CA GLU A 98 -7.40 -5.18 -8.93
C GLU A 98 -7.33 -5.23 -10.47
N LYS A 99 -8.29 -4.62 -11.17
CA LYS A 99 -8.41 -4.72 -12.64
C LYS A 99 -7.84 -3.52 -13.37
N ASN A 100 -8.12 -2.31 -12.90
CA ASN A 100 -7.83 -1.09 -13.64
C ASN A 100 -6.60 -0.34 -13.12
N VAL A 101 -6.27 -0.48 -11.84
CA VAL A 101 -5.23 0.32 -11.19
C VAL A 101 -3.93 -0.44 -10.98
N LYS A 102 -4.03 -1.76 -10.74
CA LYS A 102 -2.91 -2.65 -10.42
C LYS A 102 -1.67 -2.45 -11.30
N VAL A 103 -1.85 -2.49 -12.62
CA VAL A 103 -0.73 -2.38 -13.57
C VAL A 103 -0.02 -1.05 -13.42
N GLN A 104 -0.76 0.05 -13.28
CA GLN A 104 -0.16 1.37 -13.11
C GLN A 104 0.62 1.50 -11.80
N LEU A 105 0.10 0.96 -10.69
CA LEU A 105 0.83 0.94 -9.42
C LEU A 105 2.13 0.12 -9.51
N GLN A 106 2.10 -1.00 -10.22
CA GLN A 106 3.28 -1.83 -10.43
C GLN A 106 4.32 -1.08 -11.29
N THR A 107 3.90 -0.44 -12.39
CA THR A 107 4.77 0.40 -13.22
C THR A 107 5.35 1.57 -12.44
N GLU A 108 4.55 2.24 -11.59
CA GLU A 108 5.03 3.32 -10.74
C GLU A 108 6.09 2.81 -9.74
N ALA A 109 5.86 1.66 -9.13
CA ALA A 109 6.82 1.02 -8.24
C ALA A 109 8.13 0.64 -8.95
N GLU A 110 8.07 0.11 -10.18
CA GLU A 110 9.24 -0.18 -11.03
C GLU A 110 10.06 1.08 -11.34
N GLN A 111 9.39 2.17 -11.73
CA GLN A 111 10.07 3.43 -12.01
C GLN A 111 10.75 4.01 -10.75
N VAL A 112 10.10 3.88 -9.58
CA VAL A 112 10.66 4.39 -8.32
C VAL A 112 11.94 3.63 -7.93
N ILE A 113 11.93 2.29 -7.98
CA ILE A 113 13.12 1.51 -7.66
C ILE A 113 14.25 1.76 -8.67
N GLU A 114 13.94 1.86 -9.96
CA GLU A 114 14.94 2.16 -10.99
C GLU A 114 15.58 3.53 -10.76
N LYS A 115 14.77 4.56 -10.49
CA LYS A 115 15.27 5.91 -10.20
C LYS A 115 16.11 5.95 -8.93
N ALA A 116 15.73 5.23 -7.89
CA ALA A 116 16.51 5.13 -6.67
C ALA A 116 17.87 4.48 -6.93
N LYS A 117 17.91 3.36 -7.68
CA LYS A 117 19.15 2.69 -8.08
C LYS A 117 20.04 3.61 -8.93
N SER A 118 19.46 4.27 -9.93
CA SER A 118 20.17 5.24 -10.76
C SER A 118 20.76 6.38 -9.93
N ALA A 119 20.06 6.89 -8.92
CA ALA A 119 20.59 7.92 -8.02
C ALA A 119 21.80 7.45 -7.20
N SER A 120 21.82 6.18 -6.78
CA SER A 120 22.98 5.57 -6.12
C SER A 120 24.21 5.51 -7.04
N GLU A 121 24.00 5.15 -8.31
CA GLU A 121 25.07 5.12 -9.31
C GLU A 121 25.57 6.53 -9.68
N ILE A 122 24.67 7.51 -9.81
CA ILE A 122 25.03 8.92 -10.03
C ILE A 122 25.89 9.42 -8.86
N TYR A 123 25.50 9.13 -7.62
CA TYR A 123 26.32 9.48 -6.45
C TYR A 123 27.74 8.91 -6.57
N HIS A 124 27.86 7.61 -6.88
CA HIS A 124 29.16 6.96 -6.96
C HIS A 124 30.02 7.55 -8.07
N SER A 125 29.45 7.78 -9.26
CA SER A 125 30.14 8.43 -10.38
C SER A 125 30.62 9.84 -10.00
N SER A 126 29.72 10.69 -9.46
CA SER A 126 30.09 12.04 -9.04
C SER A 126 31.14 12.05 -7.93
N ALA A 127 31.10 11.08 -7.02
CA ALA A 127 32.11 10.94 -5.98
C ALA A 127 33.48 10.58 -6.55
N MET A 128 33.54 9.68 -7.54
CA MET A 128 34.78 9.32 -8.23
C MET A 128 35.35 10.49 -9.06
N ASP A 129 34.50 11.23 -9.77
CA ASP A 129 34.91 12.42 -10.52
C ASP A 129 35.43 13.53 -9.59
N ALA A 130 34.75 13.72 -8.45
CA ALA A 130 35.19 14.65 -7.41
C ALA A 130 36.55 14.23 -6.85
N MET A 131 36.77 12.94 -6.61
CA MET A 131 38.06 12.43 -6.14
C MET A 131 39.19 12.69 -7.15
N GLN A 132 38.96 12.43 -8.43
CA GLN A 132 39.97 12.66 -9.47
C GLN A 132 40.31 14.14 -9.60
N THR A 133 39.29 15.01 -9.57
CA THR A 133 39.45 16.47 -9.60
C THR A 133 40.22 16.95 -8.37
N PHE A 134 39.87 16.44 -7.19
CA PHE A 134 40.55 16.76 -5.94
C PHE A 134 42.02 16.32 -5.97
N GLU A 135 42.33 15.11 -6.47
CA GLU A 135 43.70 14.62 -6.62
C GLU A 135 44.55 15.55 -7.50
N ALA A 136 44.03 15.92 -8.67
CA ALA A 136 44.73 16.81 -9.59
C ALA A 136 45.01 18.19 -8.95
N ASN A 137 44.01 18.77 -8.29
CA ASN A 137 44.14 20.06 -7.60
C ASN A 137 45.12 19.99 -6.43
N PHE A 138 45.05 18.93 -5.63
CA PHE A 138 45.93 18.73 -4.48
C PHE A 138 47.38 18.55 -4.91
N LYS A 139 47.66 17.65 -5.87
CA LYS A 139 49.02 17.42 -6.40
C LYS A 139 49.61 18.72 -6.96
N THR A 140 48.84 19.45 -7.76
CA THR A 140 49.27 20.73 -8.34
C THR A 140 49.62 21.76 -7.25
N LYS A 141 48.74 21.94 -6.26
CA LYS A 141 48.97 22.90 -5.17
C LYS A 141 50.12 22.50 -4.26
N LEU A 142 50.25 21.22 -3.94
CA LEU A 142 51.35 20.72 -3.10
C LEU A 142 52.70 20.81 -3.82
N GLN A 143 52.74 20.52 -5.13
CA GLN A 143 53.94 20.72 -5.94
C GLN A 143 54.35 22.19 -6.00
N ALA A 144 53.40 23.09 -6.27
CA ALA A 144 53.65 24.53 -6.26
C ALA A 144 54.12 25.03 -4.88
N TYR A 145 53.57 24.49 -3.79
CA TYR A 145 54.01 24.82 -2.44
C TYR A 145 55.43 24.32 -2.16
N LYS A 146 55.78 23.11 -2.59
CA LYS A 146 57.12 22.54 -2.47
C LYS A 146 58.19 23.42 -3.13
N GLU A 147 57.85 24.04 -4.26
CA GLU A 147 58.74 24.93 -5.03
C GLU A 147 58.81 26.35 -4.46
N THR A 148 57.66 26.93 -4.09
CA THR A 148 57.58 28.38 -3.78
C THR A 148 57.55 28.71 -2.30
N ARG A 149 57.12 27.78 -1.44
CA ARG A 149 56.86 28.00 -0.01
C ARG A 149 55.90 29.16 0.28
N SER A 150 54.95 29.41 -0.62
CA SER A 150 53.94 30.46 -0.46
C SER A 150 53.06 30.26 0.78
N ASN A 151 52.90 31.32 1.59
CA ASN A 151 51.97 31.35 2.72
C ASN A 151 50.51 31.21 2.29
N ALA A 152 50.15 31.64 1.08
CA ALA A 152 48.79 31.45 0.56
C ALA A 152 48.51 29.96 0.32
N LEU A 153 49.45 29.25 -0.30
CA LEU A 153 49.33 27.80 -0.51
C LEU A 153 49.39 27.02 0.80
N TRP A 154 50.18 27.46 1.77
CA TRP A 154 50.14 26.92 3.13
C TRP A 154 48.73 26.98 3.70
N ASN A 155 48.11 28.16 3.66
CA ASN A 155 46.77 28.37 4.21
C ASN A 155 45.74 27.50 3.49
N GLU A 156 45.79 27.39 2.16
CA GLU A 156 44.90 26.51 1.42
C GLU A 156 45.09 25.04 1.79
N LEU A 157 46.34 24.54 1.79
CA LEU A 157 46.65 23.13 2.08
C LEU A 157 46.37 22.75 3.53
N SER A 158 46.41 23.71 4.46
CA SER A 158 46.11 23.48 5.89
C SER A 158 44.62 23.37 6.19
N ASN A 159 43.75 23.85 5.29
CA ASN A 159 42.31 23.93 5.50
C ASN A 159 41.53 22.91 4.66
N GLU A 160 40.23 22.76 4.93
CA GLU A 160 39.34 21.97 4.06
C GLU A 160 39.40 22.49 2.61
N PRO A 161 39.41 21.62 1.59
CA PRO A 161 39.25 20.16 1.66
C PRO A 161 40.55 19.36 1.84
N TYR A 162 41.72 20.00 2.00
CA TYR A 162 43.02 19.30 2.00
C TYR A 162 43.49 18.87 3.39
N LYS A 163 43.39 19.77 4.39
CA LYS A 163 43.77 19.55 5.80
C LYS A 163 45.09 18.78 5.96
N LEU A 164 46.12 19.17 5.21
CA LEU A 164 47.42 18.53 5.27
C LEU A 164 48.04 18.77 6.67
N PRO A 165 48.60 17.73 7.33
CA PRO A 165 49.24 17.91 8.63
C PRO A 165 50.35 18.95 8.60
N GLU A 166 50.38 19.79 9.64
CA GLU A 166 51.36 20.88 9.75
C GLU A 166 52.80 20.35 9.74
N SER A 167 53.04 19.14 10.22
CA SER A 167 54.35 18.47 10.17
C SER A 167 54.85 18.27 8.73
N ILE A 168 53.96 17.94 7.79
CA ILE A 168 54.32 17.79 6.37
C ILE A 168 54.61 19.17 5.76
N LEU A 169 53.80 20.18 6.09
CA LEU A 169 53.99 21.55 5.61
C LEU A 169 55.31 22.17 6.13
N LYS A 170 55.67 21.90 7.38
CA LYS A 170 56.94 22.34 8.02
C LYS A 170 58.18 21.58 7.53
N SER A 171 58.01 20.43 6.86
CA SER A 171 59.14 19.61 6.41
C SER A 171 59.95 20.30 5.30
N PRO A 172 61.26 20.05 5.18
CA PRO A 172 62.10 20.55 4.08
C PRO A 172 61.54 20.22 2.69
N SER A 173 61.81 21.04 1.67
CA SER A 173 61.17 20.86 0.34
C SER A 173 61.56 19.55 -0.32
N SER A 174 62.81 19.15 -0.15
CA SER A 174 63.35 17.90 -0.68
C SER A 174 62.65 16.65 -0.11
N THR A 175 62.03 16.75 1.07
CA THR A 175 61.41 15.60 1.76
C THR A 175 59.90 15.52 1.58
N ILE A 176 59.25 16.54 1.00
CA ILE A 176 57.81 16.47 0.69
C ILE A 176 57.61 15.50 -0.49
N ASP A 177 57.00 14.36 -0.19
CA ASP A 177 56.50 13.41 -1.18
C ASP A 177 55.04 13.71 -1.51
N VAL A 178 54.84 14.29 -2.70
CA VAL A 178 53.53 14.67 -3.21
C VAL A 178 52.64 13.45 -3.43
N SER A 179 53.22 12.34 -3.90
CA SER A 179 52.46 11.12 -4.21
C SER A 179 52.01 10.42 -2.93
N ALA A 180 52.90 10.26 -1.95
CA ALA A 180 52.55 9.66 -0.67
C ALA A 180 51.50 10.50 0.09
N SER A 181 51.67 11.82 0.12
CA SER A 181 50.71 12.74 0.76
C SER A 181 49.34 12.68 0.07
N SER A 182 49.32 12.66 -1.27
CA SER A 182 48.10 12.56 -2.06
C SER A 182 47.39 11.23 -1.81
N ASN A 183 48.12 10.12 -1.83
CA ASN A 183 47.56 8.79 -1.60
C ASN A 183 46.97 8.67 -0.18
N ALA A 184 47.63 9.20 0.84
CA ALA A 184 47.15 9.16 2.21
C ALA A 184 45.80 9.90 2.37
N ILE A 185 45.68 11.11 1.83
CA ILE A 185 44.44 11.88 1.90
C ILE A 185 43.35 11.21 1.06
N LEU A 186 43.66 10.80 -0.17
CA LEU A 186 42.70 10.14 -1.07
C LEU A 186 42.15 8.87 -0.45
N GLN A 187 42.96 8.08 0.25
CA GLN A 187 42.50 6.85 0.90
C GLN A 187 41.40 7.12 1.93
N SER A 188 41.50 8.22 2.68
CA SER A 188 40.46 8.60 3.64
C SER A 188 39.12 8.93 2.96
N TYR A 189 39.15 9.55 1.78
CA TYR A 189 37.96 9.82 0.98
C TYR A 189 37.41 8.56 0.32
N ARG A 190 38.27 7.68 -0.23
CA ARG A 190 37.85 6.38 -0.81
C ARG A 190 37.06 5.56 0.19
N VAL A 191 37.60 5.38 1.39
CA VAL A 191 36.94 4.60 2.45
C VAL A 191 35.57 5.19 2.80
N LYS A 192 35.45 6.52 2.88
CA LYS A 192 34.16 7.19 3.14
C LYS A 192 33.18 7.02 1.98
N ILE A 193 33.62 7.16 0.74
CA ILE A 193 32.77 7.03 -0.45
C ILE A 193 32.25 5.60 -0.58
N GLU A 194 33.10 4.60 -0.41
CA GLU A 194 32.70 3.19 -0.43
C GLU A 194 31.71 2.85 0.70
N ALA A 195 31.98 3.36 1.92
CA ALA A 195 31.06 3.19 3.04
C ALA A 195 29.71 3.87 2.76
N ASN A 196 29.71 5.06 2.18
CA ASN A 196 28.50 5.79 1.82
C ASN A 196 27.72 5.07 0.72
N LYS A 197 28.38 4.60 -0.35
CA LYS A 197 27.74 3.80 -1.41
C LYS A 197 27.10 2.55 -0.85
N LYS A 198 27.83 1.79 -0.01
CA LYS A 198 27.29 0.63 0.68
C LYS A 198 26.06 0.98 1.52
N ASN A 199 26.10 2.08 2.28
CA ASN A 199 24.97 2.52 3.11
C ASN A 199 23.77 2.98 2.28
N ILE A 200 23.99 3.65 1.15
CA ILE A 200 22.92 4.02 0.22
C ILE A 200 22.23 2.75 -0.27
N ASP A 201 22.99 1.77 -0.74
CA ASP A 201 22.45 0.52 -1.27
C ASP A 201 21.74 -0.32 -0.20
N SER A 202 22.39 -0.54 0.94
CA SER A 202 21.84 -1.44 1.98
C SER A 202 20.76 -0.81 2.85
N LEU A 203 20.69 0.52 2.98
CA LEU A 203 19.69 1.18 3.83
C LEU A 203 18.59 1.85 3.02
N GLN A 204 18.96 2.64 2.01
CA GLN A 204 18.00 3.42 1.24
C GLN A 204 17.39 2.56 0.13
N ILE A 205 18.22 1.99 -0.75
CA ILE A 205 17.74 1.20 -1.89
C ILE A 205 17.03 -0.07 -1.41
N GLN A 206 17.56 -0.78 -0.41
CA GLN A 206 16.90 -1.95 0.16
C GLN A 206 15.52 -1.61 0.79
N ASN A 207 15.37 -0.43 1.40
CA ASN A 207 14.07 0.01 1.91
C ASN A 207 13.07 0.28 0.78
N ILE A 208 13.51 0.94 -0.30
CA ILE A 208 12.70 1.13 -1.51
C ILE A 208 12.32 -0.22 -2.14
N GLU A 209 13.26 -1.17 -2.21
CA GLU A 209 13.02 -2.54 -2.68
C GLU A 209 11.95 -3.26 -1.85
N SER A 210 11.96 -3.09 -0.53
CA SER A 210 10.94 -3.66 0.35
C SER A 210 9.55 -3.06 0.09
N ILE A 211 9.48 -1.73 -0.02
CA ILE A 211 8.24 -0.99 -0.31
C ILE A 211 7.67 -1.40 -1.67
N THR A 212 8.49 -1.28 -2.73
CA THR A 212 8.11 -1.58 -4.11
C THR A 212 7.82 -3.08 -4.30
N GLY A 213 8.64 -3.97 -3.72
CA GLY A 213 8.44 -5.42 -3.81
C GLY A 213 7.10 -5.90 -3.25
N THR A 214 6.52 -5.19 -2.29
CA THR A 214 5.15 -5.44 -1.80
C THR A 214 4.10 -5.15 -2.88
N ILE A 215 4.26 -4.03 -3.60
CA ILE A 215 3.37 -3.61 -4.69
C ILE A 215 3.55 -4.53 -5.91
N LEU A 216 4.80 -4.84 -6.29
CA LEU A 216 5.12 -5.68 -7.44
C LEU A 216 4.58 -7.10 -7.30
N ARG A 217 4.76 -7.73 -6.12
CA ARG A 217 4.17 -9.05 -5.83
C ARG A 217 2.67 -9.01 -5.58
N TRP A 218 2.09 -7.81 -5.49
CA TRP A 218 0.69 -7.58 -5.22
C TRP A 218 0.23 -8.22 -3.90
N ASP A 219 0.96 -7.95 -2.83
CA ASP A 219 0.54 -8.34 -1.48
C ASP A 219 -0.67 -7.49 -1.05
N ARG A 220 -1.87 -8.02 -1.28
CA ARG A 220 -3.16 -7.35 -1.04
C ARG A 220 -3.32 -6.77 0.35
N PHE A 221 -2.65 -7.34 1.35
CA PHE A 221 -2.75 -6.86 2.73
C PHE A 221 -1.91 -5.61 3.00
N ASN A 222 -0.87 -5.38 2.19
CA ASN A 222 0.11 -4.32 2.42
C ASN A 222 0.28 -3.35 1.25
N VAL A 223 -0.33 -3.60 0.08
CA VAL A 223 -0.21 -2.74 -1.11
C VAL A 223 -0.54 -1.28 -0.79
N MET A 224 -1.66 -1.00 -0.12
CA MET A 224 -2.05 0.37 0.21
C MET A 224 -1.04 1.03 1.18
N LYS A 225 -0.64 0.33 2.23
CA LYS A 225 0.40 0.81 3.17
C LYS A 225 1.74 1.11 2.48
N SER A 226 2.17 0.23 1.57
CA SER A 226 3.42 0.44 0.82
C SER A 226 3.28 1.58 -0.18
N TYR A 227 2.13 1.73 -0.82
CA TYR A 227 1.86 2.84 -1.73
C TYR A 227 1.93 4.20 -1.02
N LEU A 228 1.33 4.33 0.17
CA LEU A 228 1.42 5.54 1.00
C LEU A 228 2.87 5.89 1.38
N LYS A 229 3.76 4.90 1.45
CA LYS A 229 5.18 5.10 1.80
C LYS A 229 6.08 5.36 0.59
N LEU A 230 5.60 5.19 -0.63
CA LEU A 230 6.42 5.24 -1.84
C LEU A 230 7.08 6.61 -2.02
N ASN A 231 6.29 7.68 -1.96
CA ASN A 231 6.75 9.06 -2.11
C ASN A 231 7.68 9.48 -0.97
N ALA A 232 7.36 9.07 0.27
CA ALA A 232 8.21 9.37 1.43
C ALA A 232 9.55 8.65 1.35
N GLY A 233 9.57 7.40 0.87
CA GLY A 233 10.78 6.61 0.68
C GLY A 233 11.73 7.26 -0.32
N ILE A 234 11.22 7.66 -1.50
CA ILE A 234 12.08 8.26 -2.53
C ILE A 234 12.62 9.62 -2.10
N ALA A 235 11.81 10.44 -1.43
CA ALA A 235 12.25 11.73 -0.87
C ALA A 235 13.33 11.57 0.23
N ALA A 236 13.18 10.55 1.09
CA ALA A 236 14.19 10.21 2.09
C ALA A 236 15.51 9.76 1.43
N THR A 237 15.43 8.97 0.36
CA THR A 237 16.59 8.53 -0.42
C THR A 237 17.33 9.71 -1.05
N GLU A 238 16.60 10.62 -1.70
CA GLU A 238 17.17 11.85 -2.29
C GLU A 238 17.86 12.71 -1.22
N THR A 239 17.20 12.91 -0.08
CA THR A 239 17.74 13.70 1.04
C THR A 239 19.03 13.08 1.57
N TYR A 240 19.05 11.75 1.74
CA TYR A 240 20.23 11.02 2.21
C TYR A 240 21.40 11.15 1.24
N ILE A 241 21.17 10.92 -0.05
CA ILE A 241 22.22 11.02 -1.08
C ILE A 241 22.77 12.45 -1.15
N ASN A 242 21.90 13.46 -1.17
CA ASN A 242 22.32 14.86 -1.22
C ASN A 242 23.11 15.29 0.03
N ALA A 243 22.83 14.70 1.20
CA ALA A 243 23.66 14.91 2.38
C ALA A 243 25.09 14.36 2.17
N ARG A 244 25.24 13.19 1.53
CA ARG A 244 26.55 12.59 1.22
C ARG A 244 27.31 13.32 0.12
N ILE A 245 26.61 13.89 -0.86
CA ILE A 245 27.22 14.74 -1.88
C ILE A 245 27.88 15.98 -1.25
N LYS A 246 27.27 16.58 -0.22
CA LYS A 246 27.85 17.76 0.47
C LYS A 246 29.16 17.46 1.20
N GLU A 247 29.41 16.19 1.53
CA GLU A 247 30.63 15.71 2.19
C GLU A 247 31.78 15.45 1.20
N LEU A 248 31.53 15.49 -0.11
CA LEU A 248 32.57 15.28 -1.13
C LEU A 248 33.63 16.39 -1.06
N PRO A 249 34.90 16.08 -1.39
CA PRO A 249 35.99 17.06 -1.31
C PRO A 249 35.81 18.24 -2.28
N VAL A 250 35.18 17.99 -3.44
CA VAL A 250 34.81 18.96 -4.46
C VAL A 250 33.48 18.53 -5.10
N GLN A 251 32.89 19.38 -5.95
CA GLN A 251 31.64 19.10 -6.70
C GLN A 251 30.47 18.67 -5.80
N LYS A 252 29.84 19.66 -5.14
CA LYS A 252 28.78 19.46 -4.12
C LYS A 252 27.37 19.70 -4.66
N GLU A 253 27.19 19.63 -5.97
CA GLU A 253 25.91 19.93 -6.61
C GLU A 253 24.89 18.82 -6.32
N SER A 254 23.73 19.20 -5.78
CA SER A 254 22.70 18.24 -5.39
C SER A 254 22.02 17.62 -6.60
N ILE A 255 21.68 16.35 -6.50
CA ILE A 255 20.87 15.65 -7.49
C ILE A 255 19.38 15.82 -7.18
N LYS A 256 18.55 15.70 -8.21
CA LYS A 256 17.09 15.59 -8.06
C LYS A 256 16.64 14.24 -8.59
N ILE A 257 15.89 13.49 -7.79
CA ILE A 257 15.28 12.26 -8.26
C ILE A 257 13.94 12.64 -8.90
N ALA A 258 13.92 12.73 -10.23
CA ALA A 258 12.76 13.21 -10.97
C ALA A 258 11.58 12.23 -10.86
N TYR A 259 10.71 12.43 -9.88
CA TYR A 259 9.52 11.62 -9.66
C TYR A 259 8.33 12.51 -9.30
N SER A 260 7.42 12.66 -10.26
CA SER A 260 6.11 13.25 -10.02
C SER A 260 5.25 12.17 -9.38
N GLY A 261 5.16 12.16 -8.05
CA GLY A 261 4.26 11.24 -7.33
C GLY A 261 2.81 11.53 -7.71
N THR A 262 2.28 10.79 -8.68
CA THR A 262 0.86 10.85 -9.03
C THR A 262 0.09 10.14 -7.95
N HIS A 263 -0.66 10.90 -7.14
CA HIS A 263 -1.48 10.31 -6.09
C HIS A 263 -2.74 9.67 -6.68
N ILE A 264 -2.74 8.34 -6.72
CA ILE A 264 -3.91 7.54 -7.02
C ILE A 264 -4.72 7.40 -5.71
N PRO A 265 -5.98 7.87 -5.67
CA PRO A 265 -6.77 7.91 -4.44
C PRO A 265 -7.35 6.52 -4.09
N LEU A 266 -6.48 5.58 -3.71
CA LEU A 266 -6.85 4.19 -3.39
C LEU A 266 -7.79 4.08 -2.17
N ASP A 267 -7.75 5.06 -1.28
CA ASP A 267 -8.60 5.18 -0.09
C ASP A 267 -10.01 5.67 -0.40
N ASN A 268 -10.21 6.31 -1.57
CA ASN A 268 -11.46 6.97 -1.90
C ASN A 268 -12.13 6.35 -3.13
N PRO A 269 -13.16 5.49 -2.95
CA PRO A 269 -13.84 4.82 -4.06
C PRO A 269 -14.42 5.76 -5.11
N PHE A 270 -14.94 6.92 -4.70
CA PHE A 270 -15.57 7.86 -5.61
C PHE A 270 -14.56 8.65 -6.42
N GLN A 271 -13.47 9.09 -5.79
CA GLN A 271 -12.39 9.76 -6.51
C GLN A 271 -11.67 8.78 -7.45
N LEU A 272 -11.44 7.55 -6.99
CA LEU A 272 -10.85 6.51 -7.83
C LEU A 272 -11.74 6.20 -9.03
N ALA A 273 -13.05 6.07 -8.84
CA ALA A 273 -14.00 5.81 -9.94
C ALA A 273 -14.07 6.94 -10.99
N LYS A 274 -13.76 8.19 -10.59
CA LYS A 274 -13.64 9.31 -11.55
C LYS A 274 -12.42 9.16 -12.46
N GLN A 275 -11.31 8.67 -11.92
CA GLN A 275 -10.07 8.48 -12.67
C GLN A 275 -10.06 7.15 -13.44
N TYR A 276 -10.52 6.07 -12.80
CA TYR A 276 -10.58 4.70 -13.32
C TYR A 276 -12.02 4.22 -13.23
N LYS A 277 -12.77 4.33 -14.33
CA LYS A 277 -14.19 3.94 -14.36
C LYS A 277 -14.32 2.43 -14.11
N PRO A 278 -14.98 2.00 -13.02
CA PRO A 278 -15.16 0.59 -12.76
C PRO A 278 -16.21 0.01 -13.71
N ASN A 279 -16.07 -1.29 -14.03
CA ASN A 279 -17.16 -2.05 -14.62
C ASN A 279 -18.15 -2.42 -13.50
N TYR A 280 -19.26 -1.69 -13.39
CA TYR A 280 -20.28 -1.91 -12.36
C TYR A 280 -21.09 -3.19 -12.55
N LEU A 281 -21.12 -3.77 -13.76
CA LEU A 281 -21.95 -4.93 -14.06
C LEU A 281 -21.44 -6.20 -13.36
N ILE A 282 -20.12 -6.43 -13.39
CA ILE A 282 -19.53 -7.64 -12.79
C ILE A 282 -19.75 -7.68 -11.27
N PRO A 283 -19.39 -6.63 -10.48
CA PRO A 283 -19.69 -6.59 -9.05
C PRO A 283 -21.19 -6.70 -8.77
N ALA A 284 -22.06 -6.11 -9.60
CA ALA A 284 -23.50 -6.18 -9.41
C ALA A 284 -24.01 -7.63 -9.52
N ILE A 285 -23.57 -8.38 -10.54
CA ILE A 285 -23.91 -9.80 -10.71
C ILE A 285 -23.38 -10.63 -9.54
N VAL A 286 -22.11 -10.43 -9.16
CA VAL A 286 -21.50 -11.18 -8.04
C VAL A 286 -22.27 -10.92 -6.74
N VAL A 287 -22.55 -9.66 -6.42
CA VAL A 287 -23.33 -9.26 -5.24
C VAL A 287 -24.73 -9.86 -5.29
N LEU A 288 -25.44 -9.76 -6.41
CA LEU A 288 -26.77 -10.32 -6.58
C LEU A 288 -26.78 -11.84 -6.31
N ILE A 289 -25.82 -12.58 -6.90
CA ILE A 289 -25.67 -14.02 -6.66
C ILE A 289 -25.44 -14.29 -5.18
N MET A 290 -24.49 -13.60 -4.54
CA MET A 290 -24.22 -13.79 -3.10
C MET A 290 -25.47 -13.56 -2.25
N HIS A 291 -26.25 -12.51 -2.56
CA HIS A 291 -27.45 -12.16 -1.80
C HIS A 291 -28.58 -13.17 -1.98
N LEU A 292 -28.74 -13.72 -3.19
CA LEU A 292 -29.68 -14.82 -3.43
C LEU A 292 -29.32 -16.03 -2.56
N PHE A 293 -28.05 -16.42 -2.52
CA PHE A 293 -27.60 -17.55 -1.72
C PHE A 293 -27.72 -17.32 -0.20
N ILE A 294 -27.47 -16.09 0.26
CA ILE A 294 -27.69 -15.70 1.68
C ILE A 294 -29.18 -15.79 2.05
N LEU A 295 -30.09 -15.53 1.12
CA LEU A 295 -31.53 -15.57 1.37
C LEU A 295 -32.16 -16.96 1.26
N ILE A 296 -31.48 -17.97 0.70
CA ILE A 296 -32.05 -19.33 0.56
C ILE A 296 -32.66 -19.84 1.87
N PRO A 297 -32.02 -19.69 3.04
CA PRO A 297 -32.61 -20.15 4.29
C PRO A 297 -33.95 -19.51 4.66
N PHE A 298 -34.21 -18.28 4.21
CA PHE A 298 -35.53 -17.66 4.33
C PHE A 298 -36.52 -18.33 3.37
N PHE A 299 -36.17 -18.48 2.10
CA PHE A 299 -37.06 -19.07 1.09
C PHE A 299 -37.41 -20.53 1.36
N THR A 300 -36.54 -21.29 2.02
CA THR A 300 -36.79 -22.70 2.36
C THR A 300 -37.37 -22.91 3.76
N HIS A 301 -37.58 -21.84 4.53
CA HIS A 301 -38.13 -21.94 5.87
C HIS A 301 -39.64 -22.26 5.81
N LYS A 302 -40.01 -23.47 6.22
CA LYS A 302 -41.40 -23.93 6.23
C LYS A 302 -42.28 -23.06 7.12
N ILE A 303 -43.45 -22.69 6.62
CA ILE A 303 -44.45 -21.87 7.32
C ILE A 303 -45.84 -22.50 7.23
N ARG A 304 -46.72 -22.14 8.16
CA ARG A 304 -48.15 -22.49 8.07
C ARG A 304 -48.98 -21.31 7.57
N ILE A 305 -49.73 -21.52 6.49
CA ILE A 305 -50.68 -20.53 5.98
C ILE A 305 -52.09 -20.91 6.40
N TYR A 306 -52.79 -19.94 7.01
CA TYR A 306 -54.18 -20.09 7.43
C TYR A 306 -55.10 -19.45 6.38
N PRO A 307 -56.14 -20.16 5.91
CA PRO A 307 -57.09 -19.59 4.96
C PRO A 307 -57.78 -18.37 5.59
N LYS A 308 -57.90 -17.27 4.82
CA LYS A 308 -58.70 -16.12 5.24
C LYS A 308 -60.14 -16.59 5.37
N SER A 309 -60.66 -16.54 6.60
CA SER A 309 -62.05 -16.85 6.93
C SER A 309 -63.00 -15.99 6.09
N SER A 310 -63.49 -16.53 4.98
CA SER A 310 -64.70 -16.05 4.34
C SER A 310 -65.87 -16.73 5.05
N ASN A 311 -66.51 -15.97 5.94
CA ASN A 311 -67.70 -16.31 6.73
C ASN A 311 -67.54 -17.33 7.88
N GLN A 312 -68.12 -16.93 9.01
CA GLN A 312 -68.34 -17.73 10.20
C GLN A 312 -69.08 -19.02 9.86
N ARG A 313 -68.43 -20.16 10.12
CA ARG A 313 -68.97 -21.42 10.70
C ARG A 313 -67.93 -22.49 10.43
N ASP A 314 -67.17 -22.83 11.47
CA ASP A 314 -66.45 -24.08 11.71
C ASP A 314 -65.15 -23.76 12.49
N GLU A 315 -65.29 -23.62 13.81
CA GLU A 315 -64.18 -23.36 14.72
C GLU A 315 -63.28 -24.58 14.98
N ASN A 316 -63.58 -25.76 14.41
CA ASN A 316 -62.87 -27.00 14.74
C ASN A 316 -61.98 -27.60 13.63
N SER A 317 -61.73 -26.91 12.51
CA SER A 317 -60.86 -27.45 11.44
C SER A 317 -59.92 -26.42 10.80
N ARG A 318 -59.25 -25.56 11.58
CA ARG A 318 -58.14 -24.75 11.05
C ARG A 318 -56.86 -25.58 10.88
N SER A 319 -56.89 -26.57 10.00
CA SER A 319 -55.68 -27.24 9.51
C SER A 319 -54.98 -26.31 8.51
N GLY A 320 -53.99 -25.54 8.96
CA GLY A 320 -53.20 -24.69 8.08
C GLY A 320 -52.37 -25.51 7.08
N ALA A 321 -52.28 -25.05 5.84
CA ALA A 321 -51.42 -25.69 4.83
C ALA A 321 -49.94 -25.38 5.14
N ILE A 322 -49.06 -26.38 5.05
CA ILE A 322 -47.61 -26.17 5.18
C ILE A 322 -47.06 -25.81 3.80
N GLU A 323 -46.51 -24.60 3.69
CA GLU A 323 -45.82 -24.13 2.49
C GLU A 323 -44.32 -23.91 2.76
N LEU A 324 -43.54 -23.87 1.69
CA LEU A 324 -42.08 -23.71 1.76
C LEU A 324 -41.63 -22.27 1.95
#